data_AF-A0A1F1VTL1-F1
#
_entry.id   AF-A0A1F1VTL1-F1
#
_cell.length_a   1.000
_cell.length_b   1.000
_cell.length_c   1.000
_cell.angle_alpha   90.00
_cell.angle_beta   90.00
_cell.angle_gamma   90.00
#
_symmetry.space_group_name_H-M   'P 1'
#
loop_
_entity.id
_entity.type
_entity.pdbx_description
1 polymer ?
#
loop_
_entity_poly.entity_id
_entity_poly.type
_entity_poly.pdbx_seq_one_letter_code
_entity_poly.pdbx_strand_id
1 'polypeptide(L)'
;GGTPAPAAPAAPDASAAPARTRRSRGRHTAQPRRARHLKVERPRRSGGWWLPRIIIARKYHRIVAPVVTLLQRLPAPALSWVFLALAACGYAAGAMALSSLAGGPRPGVLVFVTAVAIQLVSILLHESWHAIVAGYLGTPIRGLGVALMFWAIPIAYVDRTDSYRVRSRSGLTMLALAGIFSDGVVCGLEAAVAWASTGTVRQVALTLCAFQLTMLVTNLNPLTQSDGVAAVEAATGSVNLRGRSMFVLRCILTRQPLPPGLAVMRPAVRWGYFIYGLACSLLGLVAFVMSIVWIGYWLYALLKGFLL
;
A
#
# COMPACT_ATOMS: atom_id res chain seq x y z
N GLY A 1 -34.21 -85.53 6.32
CA GLY A 1 -33.57 -84.27 5.94
C GLY A 1 -33.80 -83.27 7.05
N GLY A 2 -32.74 -82.93 7.77
CA GLY A 2 -32.77 -81.95 8.86
C GLY A 2 -31.43 -81.23 8.88
N THR A 3 -31.43 -79.98 8.42
CA THR A 3 -30.30 -79.05 8.40
C THR A 3 -29.93 -78.61 9.83
N PRO A 4 -28.64 -78.60 10.23
CA PRO A 4 -28.20 -77.86 11.40
C PRO A 4 -27.85 -76.41 11.06
N ALA A 5 -28.18 -75.51 12.00
CA ALA A 5 -27.99 -74.07 11.95
C ALA A 5 -26.51 -73.63 12.00
N PRO A 6 -26.15 -72.43 11.50
CA PRO A 6 -24.77 -71.96 11.46
C PRO A 6 -24.32 -71.30 12.78
N ALA A 7 -23.07 -71.54 13.15
CA ALA A 7 -22.38 -71.02 14.33
C ALA A 7 -21.99 -69.54 14.19
N ALA A 8 -21.99 -68.84 15.34
CA ALA A 8 -21.66 -67.42 15.52
C ALA A 8 -20.16 -67.09 15.23
N PRO A 9 -19.83 -65.82 14.88
CA PRO A 9 -18.50 -65.44 14.42
C PRO A 9 -17.49 -65.25 15.56
N ALA A 10 -16.29 -65.83 15.36
CA ALA A 10 -15.14 -65.69 16.25
C ALA A 10 -14.46 -64.31 16.12
N ALA A 11 -14.04 -63.77 17.27
CA ALA A 11 -13.28 -62.53 17.40
C ALA A 11 -11.83 -62.71 16.88
N PRO A 12 -11.22 -61.72 16.20
CA PRO A 12 -9.82 -61.80 15.81
C PRO A 12 -8.87 -61.32 16.91
N ASP A 13 -7.79 -62.09 17.03
CA ASP A 13 -6.76 -62.09 18.06
C ASP A 13 -6.00 -60.78 18.27
N ALA A 14 -5.77 -60.48 19.54
CA ALA A 14 -4.88 -59.44 20.03
C ALA A 14 -3.43 -59.96 20.12
N SER A 15 -2.65 -59.84 19.04
CA SER A 15 -1.19 -59.93 19.13
C SER A 15 -0.48 -59.25 17.94
N ALA A 16 -0.23 -57.94 18.05
CA ALA A 16 0.77 -57.26 17.24
C ALA A 16 1.50 -56.22 18.09
N ALA A 17 2.75 -56.53 18.45
CA ALA A 17 3.63 -55.67 19.22
C ALA A 17 3.97 -54.38 18.45
N PRO A 18 4.05 -53.21 19.11
CA PRO A 18 4.40 -51.96 18.43
C PRO A 18 5.89 -51.91 18.12
N ALA A 19 6.22 -51.76 16.84
CA ALA A 19 7.58 -51.57 16.35
C ALA A 19 8.20 -50.29 16.95
N ARG A 20 9.28 -50.46 17.74
CA ARG A 20 10.10 -49.37 18.28
C ARG A 20 10.79 -48.61 17.14
N THR A 21 10.31 -47.40 16.83
CA THR A 21 11.03 -46.47 15.95
C THR A 21 12.15 -45.76 16.72
N ARG A 22 13.37 -45.98 16.24
CA ARG A 22 14.65 -45.43 16.70
C ARG A 22 14.62 -43.90 16.69
N ARG A 23 14.80 -43.26 17.85
CA ARG A 23 14.98 -41.79 17.98
C ARG A 23 16.27 -41.36 17.26
N SER A 24 16.15 -40.79 16.07
CA SER A 24 17.21 -40.00 15.44
C SER A 24 17.06 -38.52 15.83
N ARG A 25 18.04 -37.97 16.55
CA ARG A 25 18.23 -36.52 16.71
C ARG A 25 18.36 -35.88 15.32
N GLY A 26 17.41 -35.02 14.95
CA GLY A 26 17.46 -34.27 13.69
C GLY A 26 16.26 -33.33 13.58
N ARG A 27 16.54 -32.08 13.17
CA ARG A 27 15.63 -30.94 12.92
C ARG A 27 14.15 -31.31 12.68
N HIS A 28 13.25 -30.63 13.39
CA HIS A 28 11.81 -30.65 13.15
C HIS A 28 11.48 -30.18 11.72
N THR A 29 11.43 -31.10 10.77
CA THR A 29 10.74 -30.90 9.49
C THR A 29 9.27 -31.24 9.72
N ALA A 30 8.42 -30.22 9.80
CA ALA A 30 6.97 -30.41 9.78
C ALA A 30 6.58 -31.15 8.49
N GLN A 31 5.91 -32.29 8.62
CA GLN A 31 5.33 -32.98 7.46
C GLN A 31 4.35 -32.03 6.73
N PRO A 32 4.37 -31.99 5.39
CA PRO A 32 3.44 -31.17 4.63
C PRO A 32 2.04 -31.75 4.81
N ARG A 33 1.24 -31.14 5.69
CA ARG A 33 -0.20 -31.41 5.76
C ARG A 33 -0.78 -31.13 4.36
N ARG A 34 -1.33 -32.17 3.73
CA ARG A 34 -2.20 -32.06 2.55
C ARG A 34 -3.15 -30.89 2.76
N ALA A 35 -3.04 -29.87 1.92
CA ALA A 35 -3.88 -28.69 1.96
C ALA A 35 -5.32 -29.08 1.65
N ARG A 36 -6.11 -29.36 2.70
CA ARG A 36 -7.57 -29.36 2.60
C ARG A 36 -7.94 -27.91 2.36
N HIS A 37 -8.42 -27.59 1.16
CA HIS A 37 -8.89 -26.26 0.79
C HIS A 37 -9.97 -25.81 1.78
N LEU A 38 -9.55 -25.08 2.83
CA LEU A 38 -10.43 -24.23 3.60
C LEU A 38 -10.94 -23.18 2.62
N LYS A 39 -12.18 -23.35 2.16
CA LYS A 39 -12.95 -22.26 1.55
C LYS A 39 -13.00 -21.16 2.60
N VAL A 40 -12.07 -20.21 2.49
CA VAL A 40 -12.14 -18.95 3.23
C VAL A 40 -13.38 -18.26 2.69
N GLU A 41 -14.47 -18.37 3.44
CA GLU A 41 -15.69 -17.61 3.19
C GLU A 41 -15.29 -16.14 3.10
N ARG A 42 -15.54 -15.52 1.94
CA ARG A 42 -15.32 -14.10 1.76
C ARG A 42 -16.17 -13.38 2.81
N PRO A 43 -15.60 -12.49 3.65
CA PRO A 43 -16.39 -11.77 4.64
C PRO A 43 -17.52 -11.03 3.92
N ARG A 44 -18.75 -11.34 4.33
CA ARG A 44 -20.01 -10.94 3.70
C ARG A 44 -20.29 -9.43 3.74
N ARG A 45 -19.40 -8.66 4.38
CA ARG A 45 -19.31 -7.20 4.33
C ARG A 45 -17.87 -6.79 4.07
N SER A 46 -17.39 -6.93 2.83
CA SER A 46 -16.23 -6.17 2.41
C SER A 46 -16.69 -4.71 2.26
N GLY A 47 -15.89 -3.73 2.68
CA GLY A 47 -16.14 -2.31 2.44
C GLY A 47 -16.13 -1.90 0.96
N GLY A 48 -16.37 -2.84 0.03
CA GLY A 48 -16.30 -2.64 -1.42
C GLY A 48 -17.39 -1.73 -1.98
N TRP A 49 -18.43 -1.41 -1.21
CA TRP A 49 -19.45 -0.44 -1.65
C TRP A 49 -18.95 1.02 -1.59
N TRP A 50 -17.98 1.31 -0.72
CA TRP A 50 -17.39 2.65 -0.53
C TRP A 50 -16.13 2.88 -1.39
N LEU A 51 -15.66 1.84 -2.08
CA LEU A 51 -14.45 1.81 -2.90
C LEU A 51 -14.70 0.99 -4.17
N PRO A 52 -15.58 1.43 -5.10
CA PRO A 52 -15.73 0.76 -6.38
C PRO A 52 -14.38 0.73 -7.10
N ARG A 53 -13.92 -0.48 -7.44
CA ARG A 53 -12.64 -0.72 -8.12
C ARG A 53 -12.90 -0.94 -9.59
N ILE A 54 -12.39 -0.05 -10.44
CA ILE A 54 -12.46 -0.16 -11.88
C ILE A 54 -11.11 -0.63 -12.38
N ILE A 55 -11.05 -1.81 -12.99
CA ILE A 55 -9.81 -2.33 -13.59
C ILE A 55 -9.66 -1.70 -14.97
N ILE A 56 -8.76 -0.71 -15.09
CA ILE A 56 -8.53 0.03 -16.32
C ILE A 56 -7.76 -0.82 -17.34
N ALA A 57 -6.74 -1.56 -16.89
CA ALA A 57 -5.89 -2.34 -17.79
C ALA A 57 -5.69 -3.77 -17.28
N ARG A 58 -6.51 -4.71 -17.78
CA ARG A 58 -6.35 -6.16 -17.51
C ARG A 58 -5.10 -6.76 -18.18
N LYS A 59 -4.56 -6.11 -19.23
CA LYS A 59 -3.35 -6.54 -19.97
C LYS A 59 -2.13 -5.67 -19.67
N TYR A 60 -2.13 -4.97 -18.54
CA TYR A 60 -1.07 -4.04 -18.15
C TYR A 60 0.34 -4.68 -18.14
N HIS A 61 0.43 -5.96 -17.78
CA HIS A 61 1.68 -6.74 -17.85
C HIS A 61 2.34 -6.73 -19.24
N ARG A 62 1.59 -6.64 -20.35
CA ARG A 62 2.17 -6.58 -21.71
C ARG A 62 2.77 -5.23 -22.06
N ILE A 63 2.22 -4.15 -21.49
CA ILE A 63 2.72 -2.78 -21.70
C ILE A 63 3.99 -2.56 -20.87
N VAL A 64 4.03 -3.12 -19.67
CA VAL A 64 5.16 -3.03 -18.73
C VAL A 64 6.30 -3.99 -19.09
N ALA A 65 6.00 -5.13 -19.70
CA ALA A 65 7.00 -6.13 -20.11
C ALA A 65 8.23 -5.58 -20.85
N PRO A 66 8.10 -4.76 -21.93
CA PRO A 66 9.26 -4.24 -22.64
C PRO A 66 10.16 -3.37 -21.74
N VAL A 67 9.54 -2.51 -20.93
CA VAL A 67 10.25 -1.64 -19.97
C VAL A 67 10.98 -2.48 -18.92
N VAL A 68 10.33 -3.51 -18.37
CA VAL A 68 10.94 -4.43 -17.41
C VAL A 68 12.10 -5.21 -18.03
N THR A 69 11.96 -5.71 -19.25
CA THR A 69 13.03 -6.44 -19.94
C THR A 69 14.24 -5.56 -20.26
N LEU A 70 14.03 -4.26 -20.51
CA LEU A 70 15.11 -3.30 -20.71
C LEU A 70 15.84 -3.02 -19.39
N LEU A 71 15.10 -2.79 -18.31
CA LEU A 71 15.65 -2.54 -16.97
C LEU A 71 16.42 -3.74 -16.43
N GLN A 72 15.98 -4.98 -16.72
CA GLN A 72 16.65 -6.23 -16.32
C GLN A 72 18.07 -6.39 -16.90
N ARG A 73 18.43 -5.64 -17.95
CA ARG A 73 19.79 -5.65 -18.51
C ARG A 73 20.79 -4.82 -17.70
N LEU A 74 20.31 -3.98 -16.78
CA LEU A 74 21.13 -3.09 -15.97
C LEU A 74 21.30 -3.60 -14.54
N PRO A 75 22.46 -3.35 -13.90
CA PRO A 75 22.69 -3.78 -12.53
C PRO A 75 21.73 -3.07 -11.55
N ALA A 76 20.92 -3.86 -10.85
CA ALA A 76 19.94 -3.43 -9.86
C ALA A 76 20.41 -2.32 -8.88
N PRO A 77 21.62 -2.41 -8.28
CA PRO A 77 22.05 -1.39 -7.32
C PRO A 77 22.34 -0.05 -7.99
N ALA A 78 22.93 -0.03 -9.19
CA ALA A 78 23.23 1.21 -9.90
C ALA A 78 21.94 1.94 -10.29
N LEU A 79 20.97 1.19 -10.82
CA LEU A 79 19.66 1.73 -11.18
C LEU A 79 18.94 2.34 -9.97
N SER A 80 19.00 1.66 -8.83
CA SER A 80 18.41 2.13 -7.56
C SER A 80 19.02 3.46 -7.09
N TRP A 81 20.36 3.58 -7.13
CA TRP A 81 21.05 4.82 -6.77
C TRP A 81 20.76 5.96 -7.74
N VAL A 82 20.69 5.67 -9.04
CA VAL A 82 20.33 6.67 -10.06
C VAL A 82 18.92 7.20 -9.82
N PHE A 83 17.93 6.34 -9.61
CA PHE A 83 16.56 6.79 -9.33
C PHE A 83 16.46 7.56 -8.01
N LEU A 84 17.16 7.12 -6.97
CA LEU A 84 17.20 7.85 -5.71
C LEU A 84 17.81 9.26 -5.90
N ALA A 85 18.93 9.37 -6.61
CA ALA A 85 19.57 10.65 -6.88
C ALA A 85 18.67 11.56 -7.72
N LEU A 86 18.07 11.04 -8.79
CA LEU A 86 17.14 11.80 -9.63
C LEU A 86 15.91 12.27 -8.85
N ALA A 87 15.34 11.41 -8.00
CA ALA A 87 14.20 11.78 -7.17
C ALA A 87 14.58 12.87 -6.16
N ALA A 88 15.73 12.74 -5.48
CA ALA A 88 16.22 13.74 -4.54
C ALA A 88 16.49 15.08 -5.21
N CYS A 89 17.18 15.08 -6.36
CA CYS A 89 17.42 16.28 -7.16
C CYS A 89 16.11 16.89 -7.66
N GLY A 90 15.15 16.08 -8.09
CA GLY A 90 13.86 16.56 -8.58
C GLY A 90 13.01 17.21 -7.50
N TYR A 91 12.93 16.62 -6.30
CA TYR A 91 12.26 17.24 -5.16
C TYR A 91 12.96 18.52 -4.69
N ALA A 92 14.30 18.55 -4.68
CA ALA A 92 15.05 19.75 -4.37
C ALA A 92 14.77 20.86 -5.40
N ALA A 93 14.76 20.53 -6.69
CA ALA A 93 14.42 21.46 -7.76
C ALA A 93 12.98 21.98 -7.63
N GLY A 94 12.01 21.11 -7.34
CA GLY A 94 10.62 21.50 -7.08
C GLY A 94 10.48 22.44 -5.88
N ALA A 95 11.19 22.16 -4.78
CA ALA A 95 11.19 23.03 -3.60
C ALA A 95 11.82 24.40 -3.88
N MET A 96 12.93 24.45 -4.63
CA MET A 96 13.55 25.71 -5.07
C MET A 96 12.66 26.48 -6.05
N ALA A 97 11.99 25.79 -6.97
CA ALA A 97 11.05 26.42 -7.88
C ALA A 97 9.89 27.07 -7.12
N LEU A 98 9.41 26.42 -6.05
CA LEU A 98 8.33 26.95 -5.23
C LEU A 98 8.76 28.09 -4.30
N SER A 99 9.99 28.06 -3.79
CA SER A 99 10.52 29.18 -2.99
C SER A 99 10.65 30.47 -3.80
N SER A 100 10.92 30.35 -5.11
CA SER A 100 10.90 31.49 -6.05
C SER A 100 9.51 32.11 -6.25
N LEU A 101 8.44 31.46 -5.76
CA LEU A 101 7.05 31.90 -5.88
C LEU A 101 6.44 32.40 -4.56
N ALA A 102 7.19 32.39 -3.45
CA ALA A 102 6.70 32.81 -2.15
C ALA A 102 6.22 34.28 -2.22
N GLY A 103 4.90 34.49 -2.21
CA GLY A 103 4.25 35.81 -2.34
C GLY A 103 3.66 36.14 -3.72
N GLY A 104 3.73 35.22 -4.69
CA GLY A 104 3.14 35.42 -6.02
C GLY A 104 1.60 35.36 -6.05
N PRO A 105 0.96 35.77 -7.17
CA PRO A 105 -0.49 35.70 -7.34
C PRO A 105 -1.01 34.26 -7.19
N ARG A 106 -2.17 34.09 -6.53
CA ARG A 106 -2.81 32.78 -6.42
C ARG A 106 -3.12 32.23 -7.82
N PRO A 107 -2.91 30.92 -8.08
CA PRO A 107 -3.23 30.33 -9.37
C PRO A 107 -4.72 30.50 -9.66
N GLY A 108 -5.04 30.92 -10.89
CA GLY A 108 -6.42 31.02 -11.34
C GLY A 108 -7.10 29.64 -11.37
N VAL A 109 -8.44 29.63 -11.35
CA VAL A 109 -9.23 28.38 -11.33
C VAL A 109 -8.86 27.44 -12.48
N LEU A 110 -8.65 27.96 -13.69
CA LEU A 110 -8.28 27.15 -14.85
C LEU A 110 -6.89 26.50 -14.70
N VAL A 111 -5.93 27.22 -14.11
CA VAL A 111 -4.58 26.68 -13.80
C VAL A 111 -4.71 25.53 -12.80
N PHE A 112 -5.51 25.73 -11.75
CA PHE A 112 -5.72 24.71 -10.73
C PHE A 112 -6.40 23.46 -11.30
N VAL A 113 -7.48 23.62 -12.08
CA VAL A 113 -8.19 22.49 -12.72
C VAL A 113 -7.26 21.73 -13.68
N THR A 114 -6.45 22.44 -14.46
CA THR A 114 -5.46 21.82 -15.37
C THR A 114 -4.41 21.05 -14.58
N ALA A 115 -3.87 21.63 -13.51
CA ALA A 115 -2.90 20.97 -12.63
C ALA A 115 -3.51 19.72 -11.97
N VAL A 116 -4.77 19.78 -11.52
CA VAL A 116 -5.47 18.59 -10.98
C VAL A 116 -5.58 17.50 -12.03
N ALA A 117 -6.00 17.82 -13.25
CA ALA A 117 -6.12 16.84 -14.33
C ALA A 117 -4.78 16.16 -14.64
N ILE A 118 -3.68 16.92 -14.69
CA ILE A 118 -2.33 16.39 -14.89
C ILE A 118 -1.89 15.56 -13.67
N GLN A 119 -2.17 16.01 -12.45
CA GLN A 119 -1.82 15.27 -11.23
C GLN A 119 -2.50 13.90 -11.17
N LEU A 120 -3.73 13.76 -11.66
CA LEU A 120 -4.40 12.46 -11.75
C LEU A 120 -3.63 11.49 -12.66
N VAL A 121 -3.03 11.99 -13.74
CA VAL A 121 -2.14 11.21 -14.60
C VAL A 121 -0.85 10.86 -13.87
N SER A 122 -0.26 11.81 -13.12
CA SER A 122 0.92 11.55 -12.28
C SER A 122 0.66 10.47 -11.23
N ILE A 123 -0.53 10.42 -10.61
CA ILE A 123 -0.92 9.37 -9.67
C ILE A 123 -1.01 8.00 -10.37
N LEU A 124 -1.44 7.95 -11.64
CA LEU A 124 -1.38 6.70 -12.41
C LEU A 124 0.06 6.29 -12.68
N LEU A 125 0.97 7.22 -12.96
CA LEU A 125 2.40 6.96 -13.15
C LEU A 125 3.05 6.43 -11.86
N HIS A 126 2.71 7.01 -10.70
CA HIS A 126 3.14 6.55 -9.39
C HIS A 126 2.82 5.06 -9.17
N GLU A 127 1.54 4.69 -9.35
CA GLU A 127 1.07 3.32 -9.20
C GLU A 127 1.65 2.38 -10.26
N SER A 128 1.78 2.89 -11.49
CA SER A 128 2.45 2.19 -12.59
C SER A 128 3.89 1.81 -12.26
N TRP A 129 4.61 2.67 -11.55
CA TRP A 129 6.00 2.46 -11.19
C TRP A 129 6.18 1.37 -10.12
N HIS A 130 5.26 1.27 -9.16
CA HIS A 130 5.20 0.10 -8.25
C HIS A 130 5.05 -1.20 -9.03
N ALA A 131 4.23 -1.22 -10.08
CA ALA A 131 4.08 -2.41 -10.92
C ALA A 131 5.36 -2.74 -11.69
N ILE A 132 6.04 -1.74 -12.26
CA ILE A 132 7.30 -1.92 -13.00
C ILE A 132 8.35 -2.54 -12.08
N VAL A 133 8.53 -2.00 -10.87
CA VAL A 133 9.48 -2.53 -9.88
C VAL A 133 9.06 -3.93 -9.41
N ALA A 134 7.77 -4.19 -9.23
CA ALA A 134 7.26 -5.52 -8.91
C ALA A 134 7.59 -6.55 -10.02
N GLY A 135 7.46 -6.17 -11.29
CA GLY A 135 7.84 -7.00 -12.43
C GLY A 135 9.35 -7.22 -12.52
N TYR A 136 10.14 -6.18 -12.26
CA TYR A 136 11.60 -6.27 -12.18
C TYR A 136 12.06 -7.27 -11.11
N LEU A 137 11.42 -7.27 -9.94
CA LEU A 137 11.68 -8.19 -8.84
C LEU A 137 11.09 -9.60 -9.04
N GLY A 138 10.50 -9.88 -10.22
CA GLY A 138 10.00 -11.21 -10.59
C GLY A 138 8.63 -11.58 -10.01
N THR A 139 7.83 -10.60 -9.57
CA THR A 139 6.46 -10.86 -9.12
C THR A 139 5.44 -10.66 -10.25
N PRO A 140 4.43 -11.56 -10.38
CA PRO A 140 3.45 -11.47 -11.44
C PRO A 140 2.52 -10.27 -11.24
N ILE A 141 2.45 -9.38 -12.23
CA ILE A 141 1.58 -8.20 -12.25
C ILE A 141 0.23 -8.59 -12.86
N ARG A 142 -0.85 -8.53 -12.08
CA ARG A 142 -2.19 -8.95 -12.55
C ARG A 142 -3.00 -7.84 -13.24
N GLY A 143 -2.81 -6.57 -12.86
CA GLY A 143 -3.47 -5.44 -13.53
C GLY A 143 -3.35 -4.10 -12.78
N LEU A 144 -3.60 -3.01 -13.51
CA LEU A 144 -3.70 -1.64 -12.98
C LEU A 144 -5.17 -1.20 -13.00
N GLY A 145 -5.63 -0.58 -11.92
CA GLY A 145 -6.98 -0.06 -11.78
C GLY A 145 -7.03 1.30 -11.09
N VAL A 146 -8.21 1.88 -11.06
CA VAL A 146 -8.54 3.06 -10.25
C VAL A 146 -9.69 2.67 -9.33
N ALA A 147 -9.52 2.89 -8.04
CA ALA A 147 -10.58 2.85 -7.07
C ALA A 147 -11.10 4.27 -6.84
N LEU A 148 -12.41 4.46 -6.70
CA LEU A 148 -12.95 5.74 -6.25
C LEU A 148 -13.19 5.65 -4.75
N MET A 149 -12.41 6.36 -3.94
CA MET A 149 -12.68 6.47 -2.51
C MET A 149 -13.84 7.44 -2.29
N PHE A 150 -14.90 6.95 -1.62
CA PHE A 150 -16.14 7.69 -1.37
C PHE A 150 -16.79 8.25 -2.65
N TRP A 151 -16.66 7.55 -3.79
CA TRP A 151 -17.19 7.98 -5.10
C TRP A 151 -16.66 9.32 -5.66
N ALA A 152 -15.81 10.04 -4.93
CA ALA A 152 -15.36 11.39 -5.28
C ALA A 152 -13.84 11.49 -5.51
N ILE A 153 -13.03 10.71 -4.79
CA ILE A 153 -11.57 10.81 -4.83
C ILE A 153 -11.02 9.63 -5.65
N PRO A 154 -10.48 9.84 -6.86
CA PRO A 154 -9.80 8.79 -7.60
C PRO A 154 -8.50 8.41 -6.89
N ILE A 155 -8.38 7.14 -6.54
CA ILE A 155 -7.18 6.50 -6.01
C ILE A 155 -6.76 5.47 -7.04
N ALA A 156 -5.66 5.70 -7.74
CA ALA A 156 -5.07 4.64 -8.56
C ALA A 156 -4.61 3.50 -7.66
N TYR A 157 -4.75 2.26 -8.13
CA TYR A 157 -4.29 1.08 -7.41
C TYR A 157 -3.82 0.02 -8.40
N VAL A 158 -2.59 -0.46 -8.22
CA VAL A 158 -2.14 -1.70 -8.85
C VAL A 158 -2.42 -2.90 -7.96
N ASP A 159 -2.97 -3.96 -8.56
CA ASP A 159 -3.17 -5.23 -7.85
C ASP A 159 -1.83 -5.88 -7.48
N ARG A 160 -1.40 -5.61 -6.24
CA ARG A 160 -0.18 -6.09 -5.61
C ARG A 160 -0.37 -7.41 -4.85
N THR A 161 -1.42 -8.19 -5.11
CA THR A 161 -1.75 -9.41 -4.31
C THR A 161 -0.61 -10.45 -4.22
N ASP A 162 0.36 -10.46 -5.14
CA ASP A 162 1.52 -11.37 -5.13
C ASP A 162 2.84 -10.71 -4.65
N SER A 163 2.81 -9.50 -4.09
CA SER A 163 4.01 -8.80 -3.57
C SER A 163 4.76 -9.59 -2.50
N TYR A 164 4.05 -10.47 -1.76
CA TYR A 164 4.61 -11.40 -0.77
C TYR A 164 5.63 -12.41 -1.34
N ARG A 165 5.74 -12.53 -2.68
CA ARG A 165 6.73 -13.41 -3.32
C ARG A 165 8.14 -12.80 -3.37
N VAL A 166 8.29 -11.49 -3.17
CA VAL A 166 9.62 -10.87 -3.03
C VAL A 166 10.23 -11.30 -1.70
N ARG A 167 11.32 -12.08 -1.77
CA ARG A 167 11.96 -12.66 -0.57
C ARG A 167 12.98 -11.73 0.10
N SER A 168 13.49 -10.72 -0.60
CA SER A 168 14.49 -9.79 -0.08
C SER A 168 13.85 -8.56 0.57
N ARG A 169 14.28 -8.22 1.80
CA ARG A 169 13.84 -7.01 2.51
C ARG A 169 14.14 -5.74 1.73
N SER A 170 15.35 -5.63 1.17
CA SER A 170 15.77 -4.50 0.33
C SER A 170 14.90 -4.34 -0.92
N GLY A 171 14.55 -5.45 -1.59
CA GLY A 171 13.63 -5.45 -2.73
C GLY A 171 12.21 -5.02 -2.35
N LEU A 172 11.70 -5.43 -1.18
CA LEU A 172 10.40 -4.99 -0.67
C LEU A 172 10.40 -3.49 -0.31
N THR A 173 11.49 -3.00 0.30
CA THR A 173 11.67 -1.57 0.59
C THR A 173 11.74 -0.75 -0.69
N MET A 174 12.50 -1.21 -1.69
CA MET A 174 12.57 -0.58 -3.02
C MET A 174 11.20 -0.57 -3.70
N LEU A 175 10.46 -1.68 -3.62
CA LEU A 175 9.11 -1.77 -4.17
C LEU A 175 8.16 -0.78 -3.49
N ALA A 176 8.27 -0.57 -2.18
CA ALA A 176 7.48 0.41 -1.45
C ALA A 176 7.91 1.85 -1.77
N LEU A 177 9.20 2.13 -1.97
CA LEU A 177 9.66 3.49 -2.32
C LEU A 177 9.52 3.82 -3.80
N ALA A 178 9.15 2.85 -4.63
CA ALA A 178 9.08 2.99 -6.08
C ALA A 178 8.24 4.22 -6.50
N GLY A 179 6.99 4.33 -6.05
CA GLY A 179 6.12 5.46 -6.40
C GLY A 179 6.71 6.82 -6.01
N ILE A 180 7.28 6.92 -4.80
CA ILE A 180 7.95 8.14 -4.31
C ILE A 180 9.13 8.53 -5.20
N PHE A 181 9.92 7.55 -5.68
CA PHE A 181 11.03 7.86 -6.60
C PHE A 181 10.53 8.33 -7.96
N SER A 182 9.46 7.75 -8.49
CA SER A 182 8.83 8.22 -9.73
C SER A 182 8.32 9.66 -9.59
N ASP A 183 7.63 9.97 -8.50
CA ASP A 183 7.11 11.31 -8.24
C ASP A 183 8.22 12.35 -8.15
N GLY A 184 9.36 12.00 -7.55
CA GLY A 184 10.53 12.88 -7.49
C GLY A 184 11.09 13.21 -8.88
N VAL A 185 11.17 12.21 -9.77
CA VAL A 185 11.61 12.44 -11.17
C VAL A 185 10.62 13.34 -11.90
N VAL A 186 9.32 13.09 -11.76
CA VAL A 186 8.26 13.91 -12.36
C VAL A 186 8.32 15.35 -11.82
N CYS A 187 8.52 15.53 -10.52
CA CYS A 187 8.69 16.84 -9.89
C CYS A 187 9.91 17.60 -10.45
N GLY A 188 11.01 16.91 -10.73
CA GLY A 188 12.18 17.51 -11.40
C GLY A 188 11.89 17.98 -12.82
N LEU A 189 11.11 17.21 -13.59
CA LEU A 189 10.67 17.60 -14.93
C LEU A 189 9.73 18.81 -14.88
N GLU A 190 8.77 18.82 -13.95
CA GLU A 190 7.87 19.95 -13.72
C GLU A 190 8.64 21.21 -13.34
N ALA A 191 9.66 21.08 -12.48
CA ALA A 191 10.55 22.19 -12.13
C ALA A 191 11.35 22.71 -13.33
N ALA A 192 11.86 21.83 -14.19
CA ALA A 192 12.54 22.21 -15.42
C ALA A 192 11.60 22.95 -16.40
N VAL A 193 10.36 22.48 -16.56
CA VAL A 193 9.34 23.16 -17.36
C VAL A 193 8.99 24.52 -16.77
N ALA A 194 8.85 24.62 -15.45
CA ALA A 194 8.61 25.88 -14.76
C ALA A 194 9.74 26.90 -14.95
N TRP A 195 10.98 26.44 -15.07
CA TRP A 195 12.14 27.29 -15.33
C TRP A 195 12.23 27.73 -16.80
N ALA A 196 11.90 26.84 -17.74
CA ALA A 196 11.97 27.11 -19.17
C ALA A 196 10.74 27.87 -19.73
N SER A 197 9.66 27.98 -18.97
CA SER A 197 8.38 28.54 -19.43
C SER A 197 8.02 29.84 -18.72
N THR A 198 7.09 30.61 -19.30
CA THR A 198 6.51 31.81 -18.69
C THR A 198 4.98 31.77 -18.74
N GLY A 199 4.32 32.72 -18.07
CA GLY A 199 2.86 32.83 -18.06
C GLY A 199 2.15 31.63 -17.42
N THR A 200 1.02 31.23 -18.01
CA THR A 200 0.12 30.19 -17.48
C THR A 200 0.81 28.82 -17.37
N VAL A 201 1.66 28.46 -18.33
CA VAL A 201 2.37 27.17 -18.33
C VAL A 201 3.28 27.05 -17.10
N ARG A 202 4.02 28.11 -16.79
CA ARG A 202 4.85 28.18 -15.58
C ARG A 202 4.01 28.04 -14.31
N GLN A 203 2.85 28.72 -14.24
CA GLN A 203 1.96 28.61 -13.07
C GLN A 203 1.40 27.19 -12.88
N VAL A 204 1.03 26.50 -13.97
CA VAL A 204 0.60 25.09 -13.90
C VAL A 204 1.74 24.21 -13.40
N ALA A 205 2.94 24.34 -13.97
CA ALA A 205 4.11 23.54 -13.58
C ALA A 205 4.49 23.75 -12.10
N LEU A 206 4.45 24.98 -11.60
CA LEU A 206 4.70 25.28 -10.19
C LEU A 206 3.61 24.73 -9.26
N THR A 207 2.35 24.77 -9.69
CA THR A 207 1.24 24.17 -8.95
C THR A 207 1.40 22.66 -8.85
N LEU A 208 1.86 22.02 -9.93
CA LEU A 208 2.20 20.60 -9.95
C LEU A 208 3.36 20.29 -8.99
N CYS A 209 4.45 21.07 -9.00
CA CYS A 209 5.53 20.91 -8.03
C CYS A 209 5.02 20.96 -6.57
N ALA A 210 4.09 21.88 -6.27
CA ALA A 210 3.46 21.95 -4.95
C ALA A 210 2.64 20.68 -4.62
N PHE A 211 1.91 20.14 -5.60
CA PHE A 211 1.21 18.87 -5.43
C PHE A 211 2.16 17.69 -5.22
N GLN A 212 3.27 17.60 -5.96
CA GLN A 212 4.26 16.53 -5.78
C GLN A 212 4.94 16.59 -4.42
N LEU A 213 5.29 17.78 -3.93
CA LEU A 213 5.83 17.97 -2.58
C LEU A 213 4.81 17.61 -1.50
N THR A 214 3.53 17.94 -1.72
CA THR A 214 2.44 17.53 -0.82
C THR A 214 2.26 16.01 -0.83
N MET A 215 2.32 15.38 -2.00
CA MET A 215 2.30 13.92 -2.17
C MET A 215 3.48 13.27 -1.46
N LEU A 216 4.70 13.82 -1.55
CA LEU A 216 5.86 13.35 -0.81
C LEU A 216 5.63 13.37 0.71
N VAL A 217 5.17 14.51 1.24
CA VAL A 217 4.90 14.65 2.68
C VAL A 217 3.82 13.68 3.15
N THR A 218 2.76 13.51 2.37
CA THR A 218 1.66 12.59 2.70
C THR A 218 2.05 11.12 2.56
N ASN A 219 2.90 10.76 1.59
CA ASN A 219 3.42 9.41 1.39
C ASN A 219 4.56 9.03 2.36
N LEU A 220 5.22 10.00 2.99
CA LEU A 220 6.18 9.76 4.06
C LEU A 220 5.57 9.90 5.46
N ASN A 221 4.33 10.36 5.57
CA ASN A 221 3.67 10.53 6.85
C ASN A 221 3.53 9.18 7.57
N PRO A 222 4.13 9.00 8.76
CA PRO A 222 4.11 7.74 9.46
C PRO A 222 2.73 7.39 10.02
N LEU A 223 1.80 8.35 10.12
CA LEU A 223 0.48 8.16 10.73
C LEU A 223 -0.59 7.67 9.74
N THR A 224 -0.29 7.70 8.44
CA THR A 224 -1.17 7.24 7.36
C THR A 224 -0.73 5.86 6.86
N GLN A 225 -1.60 5.16 6.12
CA GLN A 225 -1.21 3.94 5.41
C GLN A 225 -0.51 4.35 4.11
N SER A 226 0.72 4.81 4.25
CA SER A 226 1.53 5.38 3.18
C SER A 226 2.63 4.44 2.72
N ASP A 227 3.20 4.72 1.55
CA ASP A 227 4.31 3.96 1.00
C ASP A 227 5.59 4.05 1.85
N GLY A 228 5.80 5.17 2.54
CA GLY A 228 6.89 5.33 3.51
C GLY A 228 6.76 4.36 4.70
N VAL A 229 5.55 4.19 5.24
CA VAL A 229 5.30 3.19 6.30
C VAL A 229 5.54 1.79 5.76
N ALA A 230 5.06 1.48 4.55
CA ALA A 230 5.30 0.19 3.91
C ALA A 230 6.80 -0.08 3.68
N ALA A 231 7.59 0.94 3.35
CA ALA A 231 9.04 0.84 3.17
C ALA A 231 9.76 0.53 4.49
N VAL A 232 9.36 1.19 5.58
CA VAL A 232 9.88 0.93 6.93
C VAL A 232 9.48 -0.46 7.41
N GLU A 233 8.24 -0.88 7.17
CA GLU A 233 7.76 -2.24 7.45
C GLU A 233 8.61 -3.29 6.73
N ALA A 234 8.84 -3.10 5.43
CA ALA A 234 9.68 -3.96 4.61
C ALA A 234 11.15 -4.01 5.09
N ALA A 235 11.73 -2.86 5.44
CA ALA A 235 13.11 -2.76 5.90
C ALA A 235 13.30 -3.45 7.26
N THR A 236 12.36 -3.24 8.19
CA THR A 236 12.37 -3.83 9.53
C THR A 236 11.91 -5.29 9.56
N GLY A 237 11.24 -5.76 8.49
CA GLY A 237 10.60 -7.07 8.44
C GLY A 237 9.35 -7.17 9.32
N SER A 238 8.80 -6.02 9.74
CA SER A 238 7.51 -5.96 10.42
C SER A 238 6.37 -6.01 9.42
N VAL A 239 5.18 -6.44 9.85
CA VAL A 239 4.00 -6.54 8.98
C VAL A 239 2.85 -5.83 9.65
N ASN A 240 2.26 -4.84 8.97
CA ASN A 240 1.04 -4.17 9.38
C ASN A 240 1.13 -3.54 10.78
N LEU A 241 2.09 -2.62 10.95
CA LEU A 241 2.32 -1.84 12.17
C LEU A 241 1.06 -1.07 12.57
N ARG A 242 0.37 -0.44 11.61
CA ARG A 242 -0.86 0.30 11.85
C ARG A 242 -2.00 -0.60 12.33
N GLY A 243 -2.25 -1.72 11.66
CA GLY A 243 -3.28 -2.67 12.08
C GLY A 243 -3.02 -3.24 13.47
N ARG A 244 -1.77 -3.60 13.77
CA ARG A 244 -1.37 -4.08 15.10
C ARG A 244 -1.57 -3.01 16.17
N SER A 245 -1.17 -1.77 15.89
CA SER A 245 -1.33 -0.63 16.79
C SER A 245 -2.79 -0.31 17.08
N MET A 246 -3.64 -0.27 16.06
CA MET A 246 -5.09 -0.03 16.20
C MET A 246 -5.76 -1.17 16.97
N PHE A 247 -5.32 -2.41 16.76
CA PHE A 247 -5.82 -3.56 17.48
C PHE A 247 -5.42 -3.52 18.97
N VAL A 248 -4.16 -3.18 19.27
CA VAL A 248 -3.68 -2.96 20.66
C VAL A 248 -4.45 -1.85 21.34
N LEU A 249 -4.65 -0.71 20.66
CA LEU A 249 -5.45 0.40 21.15
C LEU A 249 -6.88 -0.05 21.47
N ARG A 250 -7.54 -0.76 20.54
CA ARG A 250 -8.89 -1.29 20.74
C ARG A 250 -8.96 -2.22 21.95
N CYS A 251 -8.06 -3.20 22.06
CA CYS A 251 -8.06 -4.14 23.18
C CYS A 251 -7.89 -3.44 24.52
N ILE A 252 -7.03 -2.41 24.60
CA ILE A 252 -6.84 -1.62 25.83
C ILE A 252 -8.11 -0.81 26.15
N LEU A 253 -8.71 -0.14 25.16
CA LEU A 253 -9.94 0.64 25.36
C LEU A 253 -11.16 -0.23 25.70
N THR A 254 -11.32 -1.38 25.06
CA THR A 254 -12.43 -2.32 25.29
C THR A 254 -12.16 -3.34 26.39
N ARG A 255 -11.04 -3.22 27.10
CA ARG A 255 -10.58 -4.15 28.16
C ARG A 255 -10.61 -5.63 27.73
N GLN A 256 -10.31 -5.91 26.47
CA GLN A 256 -10.24 -7.27 25.94
C GLN A 256 -8.82 -7.83 26.06
N PRO A 257 -8.66 -9.15 26.32
CA PRO A 257 -7.34 -9.75 26.41
C PRO A 257 -6.59 -9.65 25.07
N LEU A 258 -5.30 -9.34 25.15
CA LEU A 258 -4.44 -9.29 23.96
C LEU A 258 -4.20 -10.73 23.42
N PRO A 259 -4.15 -10.91 22.08
CA PRO A 259 -3.81 -12.17 21.45
C PRO A 259 -2.44 -12.67 21.90
N PRO A 260 -2.22 -14.00 21.98
CA PRO A 260 -0.96 -14.58 22.47
C PRO A 260 0.30 -14.02 21.78
N GLY A 261 0.24 -13.75 20.47
CA GLY A 261 1.37 -13.18 19.71
C GLY A 261 1.73 -11.72 20.03
N LEU A 262 0.81 -10.94 20.62
CA LEU A 262 1.04 -9.57 21.08
C LEU A 262 1.19 -9.51 22.61
N ALA A 263 0.68 -10.52 23.32
CA ALA A 263 0.77 -10.64 24.77
C ALA A 263 2.21 -10.87 25.26
N VAL A 264 3.04 -11.54 24.47
CA VAL A 264 4.47 -11.82 24.77
C VAL A 264 5.37 -10.58 24.62
N MET A 265 4.86 -9.48 24.07
CA MET A 265 5.67 -8.27 23.85
C MET A 265 6.07 -7.58 25.16
N ARG A 266 7.29 -7.03 25.18
CA ARG A 266 7.77 -6.17 26.29
C ARG A 266 6.79 -5.01 26.50
N PRO A 267 6.53 -4.60 27.76
CA PRO A 267 5.60 -3.51 28.07
C PRO A 267 5.91 -2.20 27.33
N ALA A 268 7.19 -1.84 27.17
CA ALA A 268 7.60 -0.65 26.42
C ALA A 268 7.19 -0.69 24.93
N VAL A 269 7.31 -1.87 24.29
CA VAL A 269 6.91 -2.07 22.90
C VAL A 269 5.39 -1.98 22.76
N ARG A 270 4.65 -2.51 23.73
CA ARG A 270 3.18 -2.40 23.80
C ARG A 270 2.72 -0.95 23.92
N TRP A 271 3.40 -0.15 24.74
CA TRP A 271 3.14 1.30 24.84
C TRP A 271 3.47 2.03 23.54
N GLY A 272 4.53 1.66 22.82
CA GLY A 272 4.81 2.19 21.49
C GLY A 272 3.68 1.94 20.49
N TYR A 273 3.19 0.70 20.41
CA TYR A 273 2.02 0.35 19.58
C TYR A 273 0.75 1.12 20.01
N PHE A 274 0.54 1.32 21.31
CA PHE A 274 -0.60 2.09 21.82
C PHE A 274 -0.52 3.56 21.41
N ILE A 275 0.62 4.23 21.65
CA ILE A 275 0.83 5.65 21.32
C ILE A 275 0.68 5.87 19.81
N TYR A 276 1.28 5.00 19.00
CA TYR A 276 1.16 5.08 17.55
C TYR A 276 -0.28 4.85 17.08
N GLY A 277 -1.00 3.88 17.66
CA GLY A 277 -2.41 3.64 17.37
C GLY A 277 -3.30 4.84 17.75
N LEU A 278 -3.02 5.46 18.91
CA LEU A 278 -3.73 6.64 19.37
C LEU A 278 -3.48 7.83 18.44
N ALA A 279 -2.23 8.08 18.06
CA ALA A 279 -1.88 9.14 17.12
C ALA A 279 -2.56 8.94 15.75
N CYS A 280 -2.58 7.71 15.22
CA CYS A 280 -3.30 7.39 13.99
C CYS A 280 -4.82 7.64 14.11
N SER A 281 -5.40 7.31 15.27
CA SER A 281 -6.84 7.52 15.53
C SER A 281 -7.18 8.99 15.66
N LEU A 282 -6.35 9.77 16.37
CA LEU A 282 -6.50 11.22 16.50
C LEU A 282 -6.38 11.93 15.15
N LEU A 283 -5.40 11.56 14.33
CA LEU A 283 -5.29 12.08 12.97
C LEU A 283 -6.54 11.76 12.14
N GLY A 284 -7.06 10.53 12.25
CA GLY A 284 -8.31 10.13 11.59
C GLY A 284 -9.51 10.95 12.06
N LEU A 285 -9.60 11.24 13.35
CA LEU A 285 -10.66 12.07 13.93
C LEU A 285 -10.57 13.53 13.44
N VAL A 286 -9.37 14.11 13.44
CA VAL A 286 -9.12 15.46 12.93
C VAL A 286 -9.53 15.54 11.45
N ALA A 287 -9.09 14.59 10.62
CA ALA A 287 -9.45 14.54 9.21
C ALA A 287 -10.97 14.40 9.01
N PHE A 288 -11.65 13.61 9.83
CA PHE A 288 -13.10 13.45 9.79
C PHE A 288 -13.84 14.74 10.14
N VAL A 289 -13.47 15.40 11.24
CA VAL A 289 -14.06 16.68 11.66
C VAL A 289 -13.82 17.75 10.58
N MET A 290 -12.60 17.85 10.06
CA MET A 290 -12.27 18.77 8.97
C MET A 290 -13.12 18.50 7.72
N SER A 291 -13.32 17.22 7.37
CA SER A 291 -14.15 16.84 6.21
C SER A 291 -15.62 17.26 6.40
N ILE A 292 -16.19 17.07 7.59
CA ILE A 292 -17.55 17.52 7.90
C ILE A 292 -17.67 19.03 7.77
N VAL A 293 -16.73 19.77 8.36
CA VAL A 293 -16.71 21.24 8.32
C VAL A 293 -16.62 21.73 6.87
N TRP A 294 -15.78 21.10 6.06
CA TRP A 294 -15.57 21.47 4.66
C TRP A 294 -16.79 21.18 3.79
N ILE A 295 -17.42 20.01 3.97
CA ILE A 295 -18.69 19.68 3.30
C ILE A 295 -19.77 20.68 3.69
N GLY A 296 -19.90 21.00 4.98
CA GLY A 296 -20.84 22.00 5.47
C GLY A 296 -20.61 23.39 4.87
N TYR A 297 -19.35 23.81 4.75
CA TYR A 297 -18.97 25.07 4.12
C TYR A 297 -19.37 25.12 2.64
N TRP A 298 -19.09 24.07 1.86
CA TRP A 298 -19.47 24.03 0.45
C TRP A 298 -20.97 23.94 0.23
N LEU A 299 -21.69 23.18 1.07
CA LEU A 299 -23.15 23.15 1.04
C LEU A 299 -23.73 24.54 1.33
N TYR A 300 -23.20 25.25 2.34
CA TYR A 300 -23.58 26.61 2.64
C TYR A 300 -23.29 27.57 1.48
N ALA A 301 -22.10 27.48 0.88
CA ALA A 301 -21.71 28.31 -0.26
C ALA A 301 -22.60 28.06 -1.49
N LEU A 302 -22.95 26.80 -1.78
CA LEU A 302 -23.86 26.41 -2.85
C LEU A 302 -25.28 26.92 -2.59
N LEU A 303 -25.80 26.75 -1.37
CA LEU A 303 -27.12 27.26 -0.98
C LEU A 303 -27.18 28.79 -1.11
N LYS A 304 -26.15 29.49 -0.64
CA LYS A 304 -26.06 30.95 -0.75
C LYS A 304 -25.96 31.41 -2.21
N GLY A 305 -25.20 30.68 -3.04
CA GLY A 305 -25.09 30.96 -4.48
C GLY A 305 -26.33 30.59 -5.30
N PHE A 306 -27.26 29.80 -4.74
CA PHE A 306 -28.55 29.50 -5.36
C PHE A 306 -29.67 30.46 -4.89
N LEU A 307 -29.52 31.06 -3.71
CA LEU A 307 -30.45 32.01 -3.10
C LEU A 307 -30.17 33.48 -3.50
N LEU A 308 -29.05 33.76 -4.17
CA LEU A 308 -28.64 35.06 -4.71
C LEU A 308 -28.58 35.01 -6.24
#